data_AF-A0A015MGC9-F1
#
_entry.id   AF-A0A015MGC9-F1
#
_cell.length_a   1.000
_cell.length_b   1.000
_cell.length_c   1.000
_cell.angle_alpha   90.00
_cell.angle_beta   90.00
_cell.angle_gamma   90.00
#
_symmetry.space_group_name_H-M   'P 1'
#
loop_
_entity.id
_entity.type
_entity.pdbx_description
1 polymer ?
#
loop_
_entity_poly.entity_id
_entity_poly.type
_entity_poly.pdbx_seq_one_letter_code
_entity_poly.pdbx_strand_id
1 'polypeptide(L)'
;MVSCDIPAARKICGHVSALVSCHRCQKKANYENHQHNFAGMGDMEDWFVARDSNEHLQNALGWRRCNSDASRKRFVKQTGVRWSELLRLPYFDPICFTIALQNGL
;
A
#
# COMPACT_ATOMS: atom_id res chain seq x y z
N MET A 1 16.21 -5.28 3.71
CA MET A 1 15.30 -5.87 2.71
C MET A 1 14.39 -6.88 3.41
N VAL A 2 13.08 -6.84 3.15
CA VAL A 2 12.08 -7.76 3.71
C VAL A 2 11.52 -8.60 2.58
N SER A 3 11.53 -9.92 2.75
CA SER A 3 10.86 -10.88 1.87
C SER A 3 9.71 -11.53 2.63
N CYS A 4 8.50 -11.44 2.10
CA CYS A 4 7.30 -11.93 2.76
C CYS A 4 6.17 -12.15 1.75
N ASP A 5 5.07 -12.75 2.16
CA ASP A 5 3.89 -12.86 1.30
C ASP A 5 3.21 -11.49 1.06
N ILE A 6 2.31 -11.42 0.07
CA ILE A 6 1.60 -10.18 -0.28
C ILE A 6 0.81 -9.59 0.92
N PRO A 7 0.07 -10.38 1.73
CA PRO A 7 -0.60 -9.86 2.91
C PRO A 7 0.34 -9.24 3.94
N ALA A 8 1.48 -9.86 4.22
CA ALA A 8 2.49 -9.34 5.12
C ALA A 8 3.12 -8.08 4.56
N ALA A 9 3.50 -8.06 3.27
CA ALA A 9 4.05 -6.89 2.58
C ALA A 9 3.13 -5.67 2.74
N ARG A 10 1.82 -5.86 2.54
CA ARG A 10 0.83 -4.79 2.74
C ARG A 10 0.80 -4.29 4.18
N LYS A 11 0.82 -5.19 5.17
CA LYS A 11 0.83 -4.82 6.60
C LYS A 11 2.08 -4.03 6.97
N ILE A 12 3.27 -4.54 6.64
CA ILE A 12 4.54 -3.92 7.01
C ILE A 12 4.75 -2.56 6.33
N CYS A 13 4.29 -2.41 5.09
CA CYS A 13 4.36 -1.16 4.36
C CYS A 13 3.25 -0.18 4.74
N GLY A 14 2.28 -0.56 5.59
CA GLY A 14 1.17 0.32 5.96
C GLY A 14 0.10 0.48 4.88
N HIS A 15 0.02 -0.43 3.91
CA HIS A 15 -1.03 -0.44 2.90
C HIS A 15 -2.32 -1.10 3.42
N VAL A 16 -3.47 -0.58 3.01
CA VAL A 16 -4.77 -1.18 3.30
C VAL A 16 -5.22 -2.08 2.15
N SER A 17 -5.33 -3.39 2.44
CA SER A 17 -5.38 -4.47 1.46
C SER A 17 -6.57 -4.43 0.48
N ALA A 18 -7.68 -3.78 0.82
CA ALA A 18 -8.84 -3.70 -0.08
C ALA A 18 -8.70 -2.59 -1.14
N LEU A 19 -7.82 -1.62 -0.92
CA LEU A 19 -7.70 -0.43 -1.76
C LEU A 19 -6.45 -0.43 -2.64
N VAL A 20 -5.42 -1.17 -2.22
CA VAL A 20 -4.10 -1.16 -2.85
C VAL A 20 -3.76 -2.55 -3.36
N SER A 21 -3.73 -2.67 -4.69
CA SER A 21 -3.44 -3.93 -5.38
C SER A 21 -1.97 -4.31 -5.30
N CYS A 22 -1.10 -3.32 -5.47
CA CYS A 22 0.35 -3.48 -5.51
C CYS A 22 1.02 -2.55 -4.50
N HIS A 23 2.01 -3.05 -3.75
CA HIS A 23 2.76 -2.23 -2.80
C HIS A 23 3.77 -1.31 -3.49
N ARG A 24 4.14 -1.57 -4.75
CA ARG A 24 5.14 -0.79 -5.50
C ARG A 24 4.56 0.30 -6.39
N CYS A 25 3.38 0.07 -6.96
CA CYS A 25 2.78 1.00 -7.92
C CYS A 25 1.44 1.56 -7.44
N GLN A 26 0.99 2.61 -8.11
CA GLN A 26 -0.22 3.33 -7.76
C GLN A 26 -1.52 2.60 -8.14
N LYS A 27 -1.45 1.42 -8.78
CA LYS A 27 -2.63 0.63 -9.18
C LYS A 27 -3.52 0.31 -7.96
N LYS A 28 -4.77 0.77 -8.02
CA LYS A 28 -5.83 0.48 -7.05
C LYS A 28 -6.60 -0.76 -7.46
N ALA A 29 -7.32 -1.35 -6.51
CA ALA A 29 -8.24 -2.44 -6.83
C ALA A 29 -9.40 -1.88 -7.65
N ASN A 30 -9.82 -2.59 -8.71
CA ASN A 30 -11.04 -2.26 -9.41
C ASN A 30 -12.22 -2.50 -8.46
N TYR A 31 -13.33 -1.79 -8.67
CA TYR A 31 -14.54 -1.97 -7.89
C TYR A 31 -15.71 -2.22 -8.83
N GLU A 32 -16.11 -3.48 -8.92
CA GLU A 32 -17.15 -3.96 -9.83
C GLU A 32 -18.03 -4.96 -9.07
N ASN A 33 -19.34 -5.01 -9.35
CA ASN A 33 -20.27 -5.93 -8.68
C ASN A 33 -20.21 -5.89 -7.15
N HIS A 34 -20.00 -4.70 -6.56
CA HIS A 34 -19.80 -4.50 -5.11
C HIS A 34 -18.61 -5.27 -4.51
N GLN A 35 -17.63 -5.66 -5.33
CA GLN A 35 -16.43 -6.38 -4.91
C GLN A 35 -15.17 -5.74 -5.48
N HIS A 36 -14.10 -5.79 -4.68
CA HIS A 36 -12.78 -5.40 -5.15
C HIS A 36 -12.13 -6.54 -5.92
N ASN A 37 -11.64 -6.26 -7.14
CA ASN A 37 -10.86 -7.22 -7.91
C ASN A 37 -9.50 -6.63 -8.32
N PHE A 38 -8.53 -7.51 -8.56
CA PHE A 38 -7.15 -7.16 -8.88
C PHE A 38 -6.81 -7.40 -10.36
N ALA A 39 -7.82 -7.45 -11.23
CA ALA A 39 -7.65 -7.69 -12.66
C ALA A 39 -7.04 -6.47 -13.39
N GLY A 40 -6.66 -6.66 -14.67
CA GLY A 40 -6.07 -5.58 -15.48
C GLY A 40 -4.63 -5.25 -15.09
N MET A 41 -3.86 -6.28 -14.73
CA MET A 41 -2.41 -6.25 -14.45
C MET A 41 -1.58 -6.85 -15.61
N GLY A 42 -2.21 -7.07 -16.78
CA GLY A 42 -1.57 -7.78 -17.90
C GLY A 42 -0.51 -6.97 -18.63
N ASP A 43 -0.67 -5.64 -18.69
CA ASP A 43 0.17 -4.79 -19.54
C ASP A 43 0.95 -3.74 -18.74
N MET A 44 2.05 -4.15 -18.11
CA MET A 44 2.76 -3.34 -17.12
C MET A 44 3.19 -1.96 -17.65
N GLU A 45 3.52 -1.85 -18.94
CA GLU A 45 4.03 -0.61 -19.55
C GLU A 45 2.99 0.51 -19.53
N ASP A 46 1.70 0.18 -19.64
CA ASP A 46 0.62 1.17 -19.70
C ASP A 46 0.13 1.67 -18.32
N TRP A 47 0.36 0.91 -17.25
CA TRP A 47 -0.21 1.23 -15.92
C TRP A 47 0.78 1.26 -14.75
N PHE A 48 2.04 0.88 -14.95
CA PHE A 48 3.01 0.86 -13.86
C PHE A 48 3.55 2.26 -13.55
N VAL A 49 2.87 2.95 -12.65
CA VAL A 49 3.35 4.18 -12.03
C VAL A 49 3.90 3.85 -10.64
N ALA A 50 5.22 3.94 -10.45
CA ALA A 50 5.85 3.70 -9.17
C ALA A 50 5.34 4.66 -8.09
N ARG A 51 5.20 4.18 -6.86
CA ARG A 51 4.87 5.03 -5.71
C ARG A 51 6.10 5.82 -5.28
N ASP A 52 5.89 7.07 -4.90
CA ASP A 52 6.92 7.85 -4.23
C ASP A 52 6.99 7.44 -2.74
N SER A 53 8.18 7.04 -2.31
CA SER A 53 8.42 6.55 -0.95
C SER A 53 8.24 7.65 0.10
N ASN A 54 8.63 8.89 -0.23
CA ASN A 54 8.47 10.02 0.67
C ASN A 54 7.00 10.43 0.79
N GLU A 55 6.25 10.49 -0.29
CA GLU A 55 4.80 10.71 -0.29
C GLU A 55 4.09 9.65 0.57
N HIS A 56 4.49 8.38 0.43
CA HIS A 56 3.96 7.29 1.23
C HIS A 56 4.22 7.49 2.73
N LEU A 57 5.44 7.89 3.10
CA LEU A 57 5.80 8.23 4.48
C LEU A 57 5.00 9.44 5.01
N GLN A 58 4.86 10.51 4.22
CA GLN A 58 4.08 11.68 4.60
C GLN A 58 2.60 11.34 4.82
N ASN A 59 2.03 10.47 3.98
CA ASN A 59 0.68 9.95 4.15
C ASN A 59 0.55 9.13 5.43
N ALA A 60 1.50 8.24 5.73
CA ALA A 60 1.50 7.46 6.96
C ALA A 60 1.60 8.35 8.23
N LEU A 61 2.42 9.41 8.18
CA LEU A 61 2.52 10.42 9.24
C LEU A 61 1.24 11.25 9.37
N GLY A 62 0.61 11.61 8.25
CA GLY A 62 -0.70 12.24 8.23
C GLY A 62 -1.76 11.40 8.94
N TRP A 63 -1.82 10.10 8.61
CA TRP A 63 -2.70 9.15 9.29
C TRP A 63 -2.40 9.03 10.79
N ARG A 64 -1.12 9.00 11.19
CA ARG A 64 -0.71 8.90 12.60
C ARG A 64 -1.14 10.12 13.41
N ARG A 65 -1.14 11.31 12.80
CA ARG A 65 -1.56 12.58 13.42
C ARG A 65 -3.08 12.71 13.58
N CYS A 66 -3.87 11.88 12.90
CA CYS A 66 -5.32 11.85 13.09
C CYS A 66 -5.70 11.50 14.53
N ASN A 67 -6.59 12.31 15.12
CA ASN A 67 -6.99 12.24 16.52
C ASN A 67 -8.27 11.41 16.78
N SER A 68 -8.90 10.88 15.73
CA SER A 68 -10.14 10.10 15.83
C SER A 68 -10.17 8.98 14.81
N ASP A 69 -10.88 7.89 15.11
CA ASP A 69 -11.02 6.78 14.17
C ASP A 69 -11.78 7.19 12.91
N ALA A 70 -12.75 8.12 13.02
CA ALA A 70 -13.44 8.66 11.86
C ALA A 70 -12.47 9.42 10.92
N SER A 71 -11.56 10.22 11.46
CA SER A 71 -10.54 10.91 10.65
C SER A 71 -9.54 9.93 10.02
N ARG A 72 -9.09 8.91 10.76
CA ARG A 72 -8.23 7.83 10.23
C ARG A 72 -8.89 7.05 9.10
N LYS A 73 -10.17 6.68 9.25
CA LYS A 73 -10.94 5.98 8.22
C LYS A 73 -11.07 6.82 6.95
N ARG A 74 -11.37 8.13 7.09
CA ARG A 74 -11.41 9.07 5.95
C ARG A 74 -10.04 9.19 5.26
N PHE A 75 -8.97 9.30 6.04
CA PHE A 75 -7.61 9.41 5.52
C PHE A 75 -7.18 8.16 4.74
N VAL A 76 -7.45 6.96 5.27
CA VAL A 76 -7.21 5.68 4.57
C VAL A 76 -7.99 5.60 3.27
N LYS A 77 -9.25 6.06 3.24
CA LYS A 77 -10.05 6.05 2.01
C LYS A 77 -9.43 6.93 0.91
N GLN A 78 -8.79 8.02 1.29
CA GLN A 78 -8.13 8.95 0.35
C GLN A 78 -6.76 8.42 -0.12
N THR A 79 -5.92 7.98 0.81
CA THR A 79 -4.49 7.68 0.54
C THR A 79 -4.20 6.18 0.38
N GLY A 80 -5.02 5.31 0.97
CA GLY A 80 -4.77 3.87 1.07
C GLY A 80 -3.71 3.48 2.09
N VAL A 81 -3.23 4.43 2.91
CA VAL A 81 -2.07 4.25 3.81
C VAL A 81 -2.48 4.43 5.27
N ARG A 82 -1.84 3.65 6.15
CA ARG A 82 -1.85 3.79 7.60
C ARG A 82 -0.43 3.70 8.15
N TRP A 83 -0.24 4.09 9.41
CA TRP A 83 1.06 3.94 10.08
C TRP A 83 1.43 2.47 10.28
N SER A 84 2.72 2.18 10.11
CA SER A 84 3.37 0.91 10.45
C SER A 84 4.68 1.24 11.17
N GLU A 85 5.05 0.48 12.19
CA GLU A 85 6.26 0.76 12.97
C GLU A 85 7.55 0.68 12.13
N LEU A 86 7.55 -0.08 11.04
CA LEU A 86 8.71 -0.13 10.14
C LEU A 86 8.95 1.20 9.40
N LEU A 87 7.91 2.04 9.22
CA LEU A 87 8.04 3.39 8.65
C LEU A 87 8.72 4.38 9.60
N ARG A 88 8.99 3.98 10.86
CA ARG A 88 9.82 4.76 11.79
C ARG A 88 11.30 4.69 11.43
N LEU A 89 11.73 3.62 10.75
CA LEU A 89 13.14 3.36 10.47
C LEU A 89 13.59 4.27 9.31
N PRO A 90 14.57 5.19 9.53
CA PRO A 90 14.95 6.18 8.51
C PRO A 90 15.51 5.57 7.22
N TYR A 91 16.02 4.34 7.30
CA TYR A 91 16.59 3.60 6.18
C TYR A 91 15.58 2.67 5.49
N PHE A 92 14.36 2.51 6.02
CA PHE A 92 13.41 1.56 5.48
C PHE A 92 12.54 2.21 4.41
N ASP A 93 12.81 1.86 3.16
CA ASP A 93 11.94 2.20 2.04
C ASP A 93 10.89 1.09 1.82
N PRO A 94 9.59 1.32 2.10
CA PRO A 94 8.55 0.31 1.94
C PRO A 94 8.31 -0.11 0.49
N ILE A 95 8.66 0.74 -0.49
CA ILE A 95 8.47 0.53 -1.92
C ILE A 95 9.63 -0.30 -2.47
N CYS A 96 10.86 0.10 -2.15
CA CYS A 96 12.08 -0.49 -2.69
C CYS A 96 12.57 -1.71 -1.89
N PHE A 97 12.44 -1.70 -0.55
CA PHE A 97 13.06 -2.72 0.31
C PHE A 97 12.12 -3.88 0.65
N THR A 98 10.93 -3.92 0.05
CA THR A 98 9.96 -5.02 0.21
C THR A 98 9.85 -5.83 -1.07
N ILE A 99 10.09 -7.14 -0.94
CA ILE A 99 9.85 -8.15 -1.98
C ILE A 99 8.65 -8.97 -1.51
N ALA A 100 7.54 -8.84 -2.23
CA ALA A 100 6.35 -9.66 -1.98
C ALA A 100 6.43 -10.92 -2.83
N LEU A 101 6.44 -12.08 -2.18
CA LEU A 101 6.38 -13.38 -2.84
C LEU A 101 4.93 -13.75 -3.11
N GLN A 102 4.64 -14.13 -4.35
CA GLN A 102 3.38 -14.74 -4.71
C GLN A 102 3.60 -16.25 -4.76
N ASN A 103 3.15 -16.97 -3.73
CA ASN A 103 3.12 -18.42 -3.78
C ASN A 103 2.07 -18.81 -4.83
N GLY A 104 2.50 -19.47 -5.90
CA GLY A 104 1.64 -19.91 -6.98
C GLY A 104 0.56 -20.87 -6.49
N LEU A 105 -0.67 -20.59 -6.90
CA LEU A 105 -1.66 -21.59 -7.26
C LEU A 105 -1.75 -21.58 -8.80
#